data_AF-A0A973U3X2-F1
#
_entry.id   AF-A0A973U3X2-F1
#
_cell.length_a   1.000
_cell.length_b   1.000
_cell.length_c   1.000
_cell.angle_alpha   90.00
_cell.angle_beta   90.00
_cell.angle_gamma   90.00
#
_symmetry.space_group_name_H-M   'P 1'
#
loop_
_entity.id
_entity.type
_entity.pdbx_description
1 polymer ?
#
loop_
_entity_poly.entity_id
_entity_poly.type
_entity_poly.pdbx_seq_one_letter_code
_entity_poly.pdbx_strand_id
1 'polypeptide(L)'
;MKRRWKILLGAAGALTALAAVPILYIEIGCSSDAPPAEARKALIQDKAWQREEARTWLTYPEWHIVYSADSFGRFLAKNPPSGYSYLRDIRGFWSSYCAVNQASAASGGADGGTRVMLYTIGLSFSAELLVKGAYENTIGRIFEWIGGWNSADDRYAAKVQRRYGAFMHETPWYEFPFGQAFRGLWATSEPKYPVRHWERRIALSGEYGVKTGYAKLIGAASGASLGRDERMLRFIAQARPGQLERIDRRFLSVGKVGSNGVLVEAPRYAQFTELLMKLSRSPVQLTEISGNDDIFVTALVPAKTKPRKGSAQIMAMPLADRPGWQRIGVSTKVPALLPLIRSIRASGGEIEHVYD
;
A
#
# COMPACT_ATOMS: atom_id res chain seq x y z
N MET A 1 -1.40 -45.40 -0.07
CA MET A 1 -2.32 -44.26 -0.33
C MET A 1 -2.88 -43.62 0.95
N LYS A 2 -3.50 -44.37 1.89
CA LYS A 2 -4.11 -43.82 3.12
C LYS A 2 -3.17 -42.96 4.00
N ARG A 3 -1.88 -43.34 4.13
CA ARG A 3 -0.87 -42.57 4.90
C ARG A 3 -0.52 -41.23 4.25
N ARG A 4 -0.42 -41.16 2.92
CA ARG A 4 -0.17 -39.92 2.17
C ARG A 4 -1.35 -38.95 2.30
N TRP A 5 -2.59 -39.46 2.26
CA TRP A 5 -3.80 -38.66 2.48
C TRP A 5 -3.87 -38.10 3.90
N LYS A 6 -3.56 -38.90 4.94
CA LYS A 6 -3.50 -38.40 6.32
C LYS A 6 -2.44 -37.30 6.50
N ILE A 7 -1.28 -37.45 5.86
CA ILE A 7 -0.22 -36.42 5.90
C ILE A 7 -0.67 -35.15 5.17
N LEU A 8 -1.28 -35.27 3.98
CA LEU A 8 -1.79 -34.13 3.23
C LEU A 8 -2.92 -33.40 3.97
N LEU A 9 -3.84 -34.14 4.58
CA LEU A 9 -4.90 -33.56 5.41
C LEU A 9 -4.35 -32.88 6.67
N GLY A 10 -3.37 -33.50 7.32
CA GLY A 10 -2.69 -32.90 8.47
C GLY A 10 -1.94 -31.62 8.10
N ALA A 11 -1.22 -31.62 6.97
CA ALA A 11 -0.52 -30.45 6.46
C ALA A 11 -1.49 -29.33 6.04
N ALA A 12 -2.58 -29.68 5.36
CA ALA A 12 -3.64 -28.73 5.01
C ALA A 12 -4.28 -28.12 6.26
N GLY A 13 -4.61 -28.94 7.27
CA GLY A 13 -5.15 -28.47 8.55
C GLY A 13 -4.19 -27.52 9.27
N ALA A 14 -2.89 -27.83 9.28
CA ALA A 14 -1.88 -26.96 9.88
C ALA A 14 -1.73 -25.63 9.12
N LEU A 15 -1.75 -25.65 7.78
CA LEU A 15 -1.70 -24.44 6.96
C LEU A 15 -2.93 -23.55 7.18
N THR A 16 -4.12 -24.15 7.26
CA THR A 16 -5.36 -23.42 7.56
C THR A 16 -5.30 -22.81 8.96
N ALA A 17 -4.83 -23.56 9.96
CA ALA A 17 -4.68 -23.04 11.32
C ALA A 17 -3.70 -21.86 11.36
N LEU A 18 -2.55 -21.96 10.67
CA LEU A 18 -1.57 -20.89 10.57
C LEU A 18 -2.12 -19.65 9.85
N ALA A 19 -2.90 -19.84 8.78
CA ALA A 19 -3.57 -18.75 8.08
C ALA A 19 -4.68 -18.10 8.92
N ALA A 20 -5.32 -18.85 9.83
CA ALA A 20 -6.33 -18.32 10.73
C ALA A 20 -5.75 -17.42 11.84
N VAL A 21 -4.52 -17.68 12.32
CA VAL A 21 -3.89 -16.89 13.41
C VAL A 21 -3.92 -15.37 13.18
N PRO A 22 -3.43 -14.82 12.05
CA PRO A 22 -3.47 -13.38 11.85
C PRO A 22 -4.89 -12.82 11.70
N ILE A 23 -5.83 -13.59 11.16
CA ILE A 23 -7.24 -13.18 11.08
C ILE A 23 -7.86 -13.11 12.48
N LEU A 24 -7.65 -14.14 13.30
CA LEU A 24 -8.12 -14.17 14.69
C LEU A 24 -7.50 -13.03 15.50
N TYR A 25 -6.24 -12.67 15.24
CA TYR A 25 -5.61 -11.49 15.85
C TYR A 25 -6.38 -10.21 15.53
N ILE A 26 -6.82 -10.01 14.27
CA ILE A 26 -7.62 -8.84 13.89
C ILE A 26 -9.02 -8.89 14.51
N GLU A 27 -9.74 -10.00 14.36
CA GLU A 27 -11.13 -10.10 14.82
C GLU A 27 -11.28 -10.05 16.35
N ILE A 28 -10.30 -10.58 17.10
CA ILE A 28 -10.37 -10.66 18.57
C ILE A 28 -9.66 -9.48 19.24
N GLY A 29 -8.53 -9.04 18.69
CA GLY A 29 -7.63 -8.07 19.34
C GLY A 29 -7.66 -6.66 18.76
N CYS A 30 -8.33 -6.46 17.62
CA CYS A 30 -8.24 -5.22 16.84
C CYS A 30 -9.59 -4.57 16.56
N SER A 31 -10.62 -4.91 17.34
CA SER A 31 -11.84 -4.13 17.45
C SER A 31 -11.65 -2.97 18.44
N SER A 32 -12.49 -1.95 18.32
CA SER A 32 -12.61 -0.87 19.29
C SER A 32 -14.08 -0.74 19.67
N ASP A 33 -14.37 -0.66 20.96
CA ASP A 33 -15.72 -0.42 21.50
C ASP A 33 -16.11 1.07 21.44
N ALA A 34 -15.34 1.89 20.73
CA ALA A 34 -15.66 3.30 20.55
C ALA A 34 -17.07 3.42 19.95
N PRO A 35 -17.96 4.20 20.58
CA PRO A 35 -19.28 4.43 20.02
C PRO A 35 -19.14 5.06 18.63
N PRO A 36 -20.02 4.73 17.67
CA PRO A 36 -20.04 5.39 16.37
C PRO A 36 -20.06 6.90 16.57
N ALA A 37 -19.16 7.60 15.89
CA ALA A 37 -19.17 9.06 15.88
C ALA A 37 -20.48 9.55 15.26
N GLU A 38 -21.00 10.69 15.72
CA GLU A 38 -22.13 11.32 15.05
C GLU A 38 -21.74 11.61 13.59
N ALA A 39 -22.45 10.97 12.67
CA ALA A 39 -22.20 11.14 11.24
C ALA A 39 -22.43 12.61 10.86
N ARG A 40 -21.36 13.30 10.49
CA ARG A 40 -21.44 14.66 9.94
C ARG A 40 -22.27 14.62 8.66
N LYS A 41 -23.16 15.60 8.49
CA LYS A 41 -23.88 15.76 7.22
C LYS A 41 -22.92 16.21 6.12
N ALA A 42 -22.63 15.32 5.18
CA ALA A 42 -21.80 15.60 4.01
C ALA A 42 -22.37 16.78 3.19
N LEU A 43 -21.47 17.64 2.73
CA LEU A 43 -21.78 18.77 1.86
C LEU A 43 -21.91 18.33 0.40
N ILE A 44 -21.12 17.35 -0.04
CA ILE A 44 -21.30 16.63 -1.29
C ILE A 44 -22.64 15.88 -1.19
N GLN A 45 -23.65 16.25 -1.97
CA GLN A 45 -24.98 15.64 -1.89
C GLN A 45 -25.10 14.35 -2.71
N ASP A 46 -24.39 14.26 -3.83
CA ASP A 46 -24.43 13.07 -4.68
C ASP A 46 -23.76 11.89 -3.97
N LYS A 47 -24.55 10.85 -3.69
CA LYS A 47 -24.10 9.64 -3.03
C LYS A 47 -23.06 8.87 -3.86
N ALA A 48 -23.08 9.01 -5.19
CA ALA A 48 -22.07 8.40 -6.05
C ALA A 48 -20.69 9.08 -5.92
N TRP A 49 -20.60 10.23 -5.27
CA TRP A 49 -19.33 10.94 -5.00
C TRP A 49 -18.91 10.83 -3.53
N GLN A 50 -19.69 10.13 -2.70
CA GLN A 50 -19.36 9.87 -1.32
C GLN A 50 -18.66 8.51 -1.19
N ARG A 51 -17.73 8.42 -0.24
CA ARG A 51 -17.07 7.18 0.16
C ARG A 51 -17.27 6.99 1.66
N GLU A 52 -17.40 5.74 2.09
CA GLU A 52 -17.47 5.42 3.52
C GLU A 52 -16.21 5.91 4.22
N GLU A 53 -16.36 6.70 5.28
CA GLU A 53 -15.23 7.32 5.97
C GLU A 53 -14.25 6.27 6.51
N ALA A 54 -14.73 5.11 6.98
CA ALA A 54 -13.88 4.00 7.40
C ALA A 54 -12.80 3.60 6.37
N ARG A 55 -13.06 3.82 5.06
CA ARG A 55 -12.13 3.49 3.97
C ARG A 55 -10.86 4.33 3.98
N THR A 56 -10.86 5.54 4.55
CA THR A 56 -9.63 6.33 4.66
C THR A 56 -8.56 5.56 5.46
N TRP A 57 -8.95 4.83 6.49
CA TRP A 57 -8.04 3.97 7.26
C TRP A 57 -7.83 2.61 6.59
N LEU A 58 -8.92 1.98 6.16
CA LEU A 58 -8.91 0.59 5.68
C LEU A 58 -8.30 0.39 4.29
N THR A 59 -8.02 1.47 3.57
CA THR A 59 -7.23 1.44 2.32
C THR A 59 -5.73 1.26 2.61
N TYR A 60 -5.26 1.55 3.84
CA TYR A 60 -3.84 1.45 4.18
C TYR A 60 -3.21 0.05 3.96
N PRO A 61 -3.83 -1.08 4.35
CA PRO A 61 -3.22 -2.39 4.17
C PRO A 61 -2.95 -2.71 2.68
N GLU A 62 -3.80 -2.22 1.77
CA GLU A 62 -3.56 -2.33 0.32
C GLU A 62 -2.32 -1.54 -0.11
N TRP A 63 -2.06 -0.39 0.49
CA TRP A 63 -0.85 0.40 0.24
C TRP A 63 0.39 -0.15 0.95
N HIS A 64 0.24 -0.87 2.06
CA HIS A 64 1.37 -1.50 2.74
C HIS A 64 2.14 -2.43 1.81
N ILE A 65 1.45 -3.18 0.94
CA ILE A 65 2.10 -4.07 -0.04
C ILE A 65 2.82 -3.28 -1.15
N VAL A 66 2.32 -2.10 -1.51
CA VAL A 66 2.98 -1.17 -2.45
C VAL A 66 4.29 -0.69 -1.84
N TYR A 67 4.24 -0.23 -0.60
CA TYR A 67 5.42 0.24 0.13
C TYR A 67 6.44 -0.86 0.39
N SER A 68 5.98 -2.09 0.68
CA SER A 68 6.86 -3.24 0.83
C SER A 68 7.58 -3.54 -0.49
N ALA A 69 6.89 -3.44 -1.63
CA ALA A 69 7.52 -3.63 -2.93
C ALA A 69 8.57 -2.56 -3.26
N ASP A 70 8.31 -1.30 -2.92
CA ASP A 70 9.29 -0.21 -3.06
C ASP A 70 10.51 -0.41 -2.16
N SER A 71 10.28 -0.71 -0.86
CA SER A 71 11.32 -1.02 0.12
C SER A 71 12.19 -2.17 -0.36
N PHE A 72 11.58 -3.26 -0.83
CA PHE A 72 12.29 -4.41 -1.36
C PHE A 72 13.10 -4.06 -2.61
N GLY A 73 12.54 -3.28 -3.54
CA GLY A 73 13.24 -2.80 -4.73
C GLY A 73 14.44 -1.91 -4.41
N ARG A 74 14.31 -1.00 -3.43
CA ARG A 74 15.43 -0.17 -2.93
C ARG A 74 16.49 -1.02 -2.23
N PHE A 75 16.08 -2.02 -1.46
CA PHE A 75 16.98 -2.90 -0.74
C PHE A 75 17.83 -3.75 -1.69
N LEU A 76 17.19 -4.43 -2.65
CA LEU A 76 17.86 -5.28 -3.64
C LEU A 76 18.86 -4.52 -4.52
N ALA A 77 18.67 -3.21 -4.69
CA ALA A 77 19.61 -2.40 -5.46
C ALA A 77 21.00 -2.30 -4.81
N LYS A 78 21.12 -2.61 -3.51
CA LYS A 78 22.36 -2.40 -2.74
C LYS A 78 22.74 -3.57 -1.84
N ASN A 79 21.87 -4.55 -1.66
CA ASN A 79 22.03 -5.62 -0.68
C ASN A 79 21.60 -6.97 -1.26
N PRO A 80 22.16 -8.08 -0.75
CA PRO A 80 21.72 -9.43 -1.11
C PRO A 80 20.26 -9.69 -0.67
N PRO A 81 19.44 -10.38 -1.49
CA PRO A 81 18.08 -10.77 -1.13
C PRO A 81 17.95 -11.44 0.25
N SER A 82 18.90 -12.31 0.62
CA SER A 82 18.89 -13.00 1.92
C SER A 82 18.92 -12.07 3.13
N GLY A 83 19.39 -10.83 2.97
CA GLY A 83 19.43 -9.81 4.03
C GLY A 83 18.09 -9.10 4.26
N TYR A 84 17.08 -9.30 3.41
CA TYR A 84 15.81 -8.59 3.55
C TYR A 84 15.00 -9.11 4.74
N SER A 85 14.31 -8.20 5.44
CA SER A 85 13.55 -8.53 6.64
C SER A 85 12.11 -8.98 6.35
N TYR A 86 11.94 -10.07 5.60
CA TYR A 86 10.63 -10.60 5.16
C TYR A 86 9.59 -10.70 6.28
N LEU A 87 9.94 -11.31 7.42
CA LEU A 87 9.02 -11.47 8.55
C LEU A 87 8.65 -10.14 9.22
N ARG A 88 9.54 -9.13 9.16
CA ARG A 88 9.25 -7.80 9.68
C ARG A 88 8.18 -7.12 8.83
N ASP A 89 8.24 -7.26 7.51
CA ASP A 89 7.22 -6.70 6.61
C ASP A 89 5.86 -7.35 6.81
N ILE A 90 5.82 -8.68 7.01
CA ILE A 90 4.59 -9.42 7.34
C ILE A 90 4.00 -8.91 8.66
N ARG A 91 4.81 -8.83 9.72
CA ARG A 91 4.36 -8.29 11.01
C ARG A 91 3.91 -6.82 10.89
N GLY A 92 4.63 -6.04 10.08
CA GLY A 92 4.28 -4.66 9.75
C GLY A 92 2.87 -4.58 9.17
N PHE A 93 2.55 -5.41 8.18
CA PHE A 93 1.21 -5.47 7.58
C PHE A 93 0.14 -5.74 8.64
N TRP A 94 0.24 -6.83 9.40
CA TRP A 94 -0.82 -7.21 10.32
C TRP A 94 -0.96 -6.25 11.52
N SER A 95 0.15 -5.73 12.06
CA SER A 95 0.10 -4.75 13.16
C SER A 95 -0.47 -3.40 12.73
N SER A 96 -0.09 -2.92 11.54
CA SER A 96 -0.67 -1.71 10.97
C SER A 96 -2.14 -1.89 10.60
N TYR A 97 -2.54 -3.04 10.06
CA TYR A 97 -3.94 -3.37 9.81
C TYR A 97 -4.74 -3.35 11.12
N CYS A 98 -4.22 -3.94 12.19
CA CYS A 98 -4.83 -3.86 13.52
C CYS A 98 -5.09 -2.41 13.95
N ALA A 99 -4.07 -1.56 13.85
CA ALA A 99 -4.17 -0.16 14.26
C ALA A 99 -5.20 0.63 13.44
N VAL A 100 -5.20 0.48 12.11
CA VAL A 100 -6.16 1.19 11.25
C VAL A 100 -7.58 0.60 11.34
N ASN A 101 -7.72 -0.68 11.67
CA ASN A 101 -9.02 -1.30 11.94
C ASN A 101 -9.64 -0.81 13.25
N GLN A 102 -8.84 -0.63 14.30
CA GLN A 102 -9.29 0.01 15.54
C GLN A 102 -9.69 1.47 15.30
N ALA A 103 -8.90 2.19 14.48
CA ALA A 103 -9.18 3.59 14.16
C ALA A 103 -10.45 3.80 13.32
N SER A 104 -10.79 2.84 12.45
CA SER A 104 -11.99 2.93 11.59
C SER A 104 -13.30 2.58 12.30
N ALA A 105 -13.24 1.99 13.50
CA ALA A 105 -14.43 1.48 14.21
C ALA A 105 -15.50 2.55 14.45
N ALA A 106 -15.09 3.76 14.87
CA ALA A 106 -16.02 4.87 15.11
C ALA A 106 -16.70 5.39 13.83
N SER A 107 -16.14 5.09 12.65
CA SER A 107 -16.66 5.49 11.33
C SER A 107 -17.33 4.31 10.59
N GLY A 108 -17.75 3.26 11.30
CA GLY A 108 -18.48 2.10 10.75
C GLY A 108 -17.63 0.86 10.51
N GLY A 109 -16.30 0.97 10.61
CA GLY A 109 -15.37 -0.15 10.46
C GLY A 109 -15.39 -0.80 9.07
N ALA A 110 -14.79 -1.99 8.98
CA ALA A 110 -14.76 -2.75 7.73
C ALA A 110 -16.05 -3.53 7.53
N ASP A 111 -16.73 -3.28 6.40
CA ASP A 111 -17.82 -4.13 5.92
C ASP A 111 -17.32 -5.56 5.62
N GLY A 112 -18.25 -6.53 5.49
CA GLY A 112 -17.89 -7.93 5.28
C GLY A 112 -17.05 -8.18 4.01
N GLY A 113 -17.35 -7.49 2.91
CA GLY A 113 -16.58 -7.59 1.67
C GLY A 113 -15.18 -6.99 1.81
N THR A 114 -15.08 -5.80 2.41
CA THR A 114 -13.80 -5.14 2.73
C THR A 114 -12.94 -6.02 3.62
N ARG A 115 -13.49 -6.66 4.67
CA ARG A 115 -12.74 -7.60 5.52
C ARG A 115 -12.17 -8.78 4.74
N VAL A 116 -13.00 -9.44 3.95
CA VAL A 116 -12.58 -10.61 3.14
C VAL A 116 -11.47 -10.21 2.16
N MET A 117 -11.61 -9.05 1.52
CA MET A 117 -10.59 -8.49 0.64
C MET A 117 -9.26 -8.27 1.37
N LEU A 118 -9.27 -7.56 2.50
CA LEU A 118 -8.06 -7.25 3.27
C LEU A 118 -7.39 -8.51 3.84
N TYR A 119 -8.16 -9.50 4.29
CA TYR A 119 -7.62 -10.81 4.70
C TYR A 119 -6.98 -11.56 3.53
N THR A 120 -7.62 -11.54 2.36
CA THR A 120 -7.07 -12.19 1.16
C THR A 120 -5.75 -11.55 0.75
N ILE A 121 -5.68 -10.22 0.76
CA ILE A 121 -4.45 -9.46 0.47
C ILE A 121 -3.37 -9.81 1.49
N GLY A 122 -3.68 -9.73 2.80
CA GLY A 122 -2.74 -9.98 3.88
C GLY A 122 -2.17 -11.40 3.88
N LEU A 123 -3.03 -12.41 3.66
CA LEU A 123 -2.60 -13.80 3.57
C LEU A 123 -1.75 -14.05 2.32
N SER A 124 -2.15 -13.53 1.16
CA SER A 124 -1.40 -13.68 -0.09
C SER A 124 -0.02 -13.03 0.01
N PHE A 125 0.05 -11.81 0.57
CA PHE A 125 1.29 -11.10 0.85
C PHE A 125 2.20 -11.86 1.82
N SER A 126 1.62 -12.38 2.91
CA SER A 126 2.35 -13.17 3.90
C SER A 126 2.92 -14.45 3.28
N ALA A 127 2.14 -15.17 2.48
CA ALA A 127 2.57 -16.37 1.79
C ALA A 127 3.70 -16.07 0.79
N GLU A 128 3.58 -15.02 -0.01
CA GLU A 128 4.65 -14.61 -0.95
C GLU A 128 5.96 -14.32 -0.22
N LEU A 129 5.92 -13.50 0.83
CA LEU A 129 7.13 -13.15 1.59
C LEU A 129 7.70 -14.33 2.38
N LEU A 130 6.88 -15.27 2.85
CA LEU A 130 7.36 -16.48 3.51
C LEU A 130 8.07 -17.40 2.52
N VAL A 131 7.51 -17.62 1.33
CA VAL A 131 8.14 -18.44 0.28
C VAL A 131 9.45 -17.81 -0.16
N LYS A 132 9.45 -16.50 -0.44
CA LYS A 132 10.67 -15.75 -0.77
C LYS A 132 11.68 -15.81 0.35
N GLY A 133 11.29 -15.47 1.56
CA GLY A 133 12.17 -15.47 2.73
C GLY A 133 12.79 -16.84 2.99
N ALA A 134 12.00 -17.92 2.90
CA ALA A 134 12.49 -19.28 3.05
C ALA A 134 13.49 -19.65 1.95
N TYR A 135 13.20 -19.34 0.69
CA TYR A 135 14.09 -19.61 -0.43
C TYR A 135 15.41 -18.83 -0.31
N GLU A 136 15.32 -17.52 -0.09
CA GLU A 136 16.47 -16.61 -0.05
C GLU A 136 17.36 -16.86 1.17
N ASN A 137 16.81 -17.31 2.30
CA ASN A 137 17.59 -17.65 3.49
C ASN A 137 18.10 -19.10 3.51
N THR A 138 17.78 -19.92 2.50
CA THR A 138 18.26 -21.31 2.38
C THR A 138 19.07 -21.49 1.10
N ILE A 139 18.42 -21.91 0.01
CA ILE A 139 19.05 -22.14 -1.29
C ILE A 139 19.69 -20.85 -1.79
N GLY A 140 18.95 -19.74 -1.79
CA GLY A 140 19.45 -18.44 -2.25
C GLY A 140 20.74 -18.04 -1.51
N ARG A 141 20.77 -18.17 -0.18
CA ARG A 141 21.93 -17.85 0.65
C ARG A 141 23.16 -18.71 0.34
N ILE A 142 22.97 -20.01 0.07
CA ILE A 142 24.08 -20.89 -0.34
C ILE A 142 24.66 -20.42 -1.68
N PHE A 143 23.81 -20.10 -2.65
CA PHE A 143 24.24 -19.63 -3.97
C PHE A 143 24.82 -18.21 -3.92
N GLU A 144 24.33 -17.35 -3.04
CA GLU A 144 24.94 -16.04 -2.75
C GLU A 144 26.37 -16.18 -2.21
N TRP A 145 26.61 -17.18 -1.34
CA TRP A 145 27.94 -17.44 -0.78
C TRP A 145 28.92 -17.95 -1.84
N ILE A 146 28.46 -18.80 -2.77
CA ILE A 146 29.29 -19.41 -3.82
C ILE A 146 29.53 -18.45 -5.00
N GLY A 147 28.48 -17.78 -5.47
CA GLY A 147 28.47 -17.02 -6.73
C GLY A 147 28.25 -15.52 -6.56
N GLY A 148 28.22 -15.00 -5.33
CA GLY A 148 27.88 -13.61 -5.04
C GLY A 148 26.39 -13.30 -5.23
N TRP A 149 26.01 -12.06 -4.96
CA TRP A 149 24.62 -11.60 -4.94
C TRP A 149 24.30 -10.53 -6.00
N ASN A 150 25.26 -10.22 -6.86
CA ASN A 150 25.18 -9.14 -7.84
C ASN A 150 25.46 -9.66 -9.25
N SER A 151 24.84 -10.78 -9.63
CA SER A 151 24.85 -11.27 -11.01
C SER A 151 24.05 -10.34 -11.94
N ALA A 152 24.16 -10.51 -13.26
CA ALA A 152 23.31 -9.82 -14.23
C ALA A 152 21.82 -10.06 -13.94
N ASP A 153 21.46 -11.27 -13.51
CA ASP A 153 20.10 -11.66 -13.14
C ASP A 153 19.62 -10.95 -11.86
N ASP A 154 20.50 -10.84 -10.85
CA ASP A 154 20.19 -10.10 -9.61
C ASP A 154 19.94 -8.61 -9.92
N ARG A 155 20.81 -7.99 -10.72
CA ARG A 155 20.64 -6.59 -11.16
C ARG A 155 19.36 -6.41 -11.98
N TYR A 156 19.04 -7.37 -12.82
CA TYR A 156 17.81 -7.37 -13.60
C TYR A 156 16.58 -7.49 -12.69
N ALA A 157 16.58 -8.42 -11.73
CA ALA A 157 15.52 -8.59 -10.75
C ALA A 157 15.29 -7.33 -9.92
N ALA A 158 16.35 -6.68 -9.45
CA ALA A 158 16.25 -5.40 -8.73
C ALA A 158 15.59 -4.30 -9.59
N LYS A 159 15.90 -4.24 -10.89
CA LYS A 159 15.24 -3.30 -11.83
C LYS A 159 13.77 -3.64 -12.02
N VAL A 160 13.42 -4.91 -12.20
CA VAL A 160 12.03 -5.37 -12.32
C VAL A 160 11.25 -5.04 -11.07
N GLN A 161 11.79 -5.32 -9.89
CA GLN A 161 11.15 -5.04 -8.60
C GLN A 161 10.91 -3.55 -8.40
N ARG A 162 11.89 -2.68 -8.74
CA ARG A 162 11.68 -1.22 -8.70
C ARG A 162 10.59 -0.75 -9.66
N ARG A 163 10.53 -1.31 -10.87
CA ARG A 163 9.47 -1.00 -11.83
C ARG A 163 8.10 -1.48 -11.32
N TYR A 164 8.06 -2.64 -10.68
CA TYR A 164 6.86 -3.20 -10.08
C TYR A 164 6.33 -2.35 -8.93
N GLY A 165 7.19 -1.92 -8.01
CA GLY A 165 6.84 -0.97 -6.94
C GLY A 165 6.22 0.30 -7.49
N ALA A 166 6.92 0.98 -8.42
CA ALA A 166 6.41 2.21 -9.05
C ALA A 166 5.10 2.02 -9.83
N PHE A 167 4.88 0.86 -10.46
CA PHE A 167 3.67 0.55 -11.21
C PHE A 167 2.43 0.48 -10.30
N MET A 168 2.58 -0.08 -9.10
CA MET A 168 1.47 -0.31 -8.17
C MET A 168 0.92 0.97 -7.52
N HIS A 169 1.56 2.13 -7.70
CA HIS A 169 1.05 3.41 -7.17
C HIS A 169 -0.20 3.90 -7.90
N GLU A 170 -0.44 3.42 -9.12
CA GLU A 170 -1.52 3.90 -10.00
C GLU A 170 -2.32 2.76 -10.64
N THR A 171 -1.77 1.55 -10.70
CA THR A 171 -2.38 0.42 -11.43
C THR A 171 -2.36 -0.86 -10.61
N PRO A 172 -3.43 -1.66 -10.62
CA PRO A 172 -3.45 -2.94 -9.90
C PRO A 172 -2.34 -3.90 -10.35
N TRP A 173 -1.78 -4.63 -9.39
CA TRP A 173 -0.60 -5.48 -9.61
C TRP A 173 -0.75 -6.51 -10.74
N TYR A 174 -1.97 -7.02 -10.97
CA TYR A 174 -2.24 -8.05 -11.98
C TYR A 174 -2.13 -7.52 -13.42
N GLU A 175 -2.06 -6.21 -13.61
CA GLU A 175 -1.79 -5.62 -14.94
C GLU A 175 -0.28 -5.49 -15.21
N PHE A 176 0.59 -5.74 -14.23
CA PHE A 176 2.03 -5.64 -14.44
C PHE A 176 2.49 -6.69 -15.46
N PRO A 177 3.36 -6.33 -16.43
CA PRO A 177 3.74 -7.23 -17.52
C PRO A 177 4.79 -8.27 -17.08
N PHE A 178 4.41 -9.20 -16.20
CA PHE A 178 5.28 -10.28 -15.69
C PHE A 178 5.84 -11.16 -16.81
N GLY A 179 5.09 -11.36 -17.92
CA GLY A 179 5.60 -12.08 -19.09
C GLY A 179 6.75 -11.35 -19.81
N GLN A 180 6.79 -10.01 -19.77
CA GLN A 180 7.96 -9.26 -20.25
C GLN A 180 9.11 -9.37 -19.25
N ALA A 181 8.82 -9.35 -17.94
CA ALA A 181 9.84 -9.57 -16.92
C ALA A 181 10.50 -10.96 -17.07
N PHE A 182 9.72 -12.00 -17.33
CA PHE A 182 10.19 -13.35 -17.65
C PHE A 182 11.10 -13.36 -18.89
N ARG A 183 10.63 -12.82 -20.02
CA ARG A 183 11.45 -12.81 -21.25
C ARG A 183 12.76 -12.03 -21.09
N GLY A 184 12.73 -10.89 -20.40
CA GLY A 184 13.94 -10.12 -20.15
C GLY A 184 14.93 -10.81 -19.21
N LEU A 185 14.47 -11.67 -18.29
CA LEU A 185 15.36 -12.50 -17.47
C LEU A 185 16.17 -13.46 -18.34
N TRP A 186 15.53 -14.11 -19.30
CA TRP A 186 16.19 -15.05 -20.22
C TRP A 186 17.12 -14.36 -21.23
N ALA A 187 17.02 -13.05 -21.40
CA ALA A 187 17.93 -12.25 -22.20
C ALA A 187 19.21 -11.84 -21.44
N THR A 188 19.31 -12.09 -20.13
CA THR A 188 20.53 -11.81 -19.36
C THR A 188 21.63 -12.83 -19.66
N SER A 189 22.88 -12.40 -19.53
CA SER A 189 24.07 -13.26 -19.63
C SER A 189 25.04 -12.91 -18.51
N GLU A 190 25.53 -13.92 -17.79
CA GLU A 190 26.49 -13.74 -16.69
C GLU A 190 27.56 -14.84 -16.72
N PRO A 191 28.61 -14.68 -17.54
CA PRO A 191 29.69 -15.67 -17.65
C PRO A 191 30.57 -15.72 -16.40
N LYS A 192 30.61 -14.66 -15.58
CA LYS A 192 31.48 -14.58 -14.41
C LYS A 192 30.96 -15.37 -13.21
N TYR A 193 29.63 -15.46 -13.07
CA TYR A 193 28.98 -16.12 -11.94
C TYR A 193 27.96 -17.17 -12.42
N PRO A 194 28.39 -18.23 -13.12
CA PRO A 194 27.50 -19.17 -13.80
C PRO A 194 26.58 -19.95 -12.83
N VAL A 195 27.07 -20.23 -11.62
CA VAL A 195 26.29 -20.92 -10.58
C VAL A 195 25.14 -20.03 -10.10
N ARG A 196 25.41 -18.75 -9.81
CA ARG A 196 24.40 -17.77 -9.41
C ARG A 196 23.41 -17.47 -10.56
N HIS A 197 23.92 -17.40 -11.78
CA HIS A 197 23.12 -17.18 -12.99
C HIS A 197 22.01 -18.21 -13.13
N TRP A 198 22.35 -19.50 -13.09
CA TRP A 198 21.38 -20.57 -13.26
C TRP A 198 20.40 -20.70 -12.10
N GLU A 199 20.86 -20.48 -10.86
CA GLU A 199 19.95 -20.44 -9.71
C GLU A 199 18.93 -19.32 -9.83
N ARG A 200 19.38 -18.08 -10.08
CA ARG A 200 18.48 -16.93 -10.29
C ARG A 200 17.53 -17.17 -11.45
N ARG A 201 18.02 -17.75 -12.55
CA ARG A 201 17.21 -18.07 -13.72
C ARG A 201 16.06 -18.99 -13.36
N ILE A 202 16.30 -20.05 -12.59
CA ILE A 202 15.26 -20.99 -12.16
C ILE A 202 14.30 -20.30 -11.18
N ALA A 203 14.83 -19.66 -10.13
CA ALA A 203 14.04 -19.02 -9.07
C ALA A 203 13.10 -17.95 -9.62
N LEU A 204 13.64 -17.00 -10.39
CA LEU A 204 12.90 -15.86 -10.93
C LEU A 204 11.97 -16.27 -12.08
N SER A 205 12.30 -17.32 -12.83
CA SER A 205 11.37 -17.91 -13.80
C SER A 205 10.13 -18.47 -13.09
N GLY A 206 10.31 -19.14 -11.95
CA GLY A 206 9.23 -19.60 -11.10
C GLY A 206 8.35 -18.45 -10.61
N GLU A 207 8.96 -17.40 -10.04
CA GLU A 207 8.21 -16.23 -9.56
C GLU A 207 7.42 -15.55 -10.69
N TYR A 208 8.07 -15.17 -11.79
CA TYR A 208 7.39 -14.46 -12.88
C TYR A 208 6.37 -15.34 -13.60
N GLY A 209 6.63 -16.65 -13.71
CA GLY A 209 5.70 -17.61 -14.29
C GLY A 209 4.41 -17.74 -13.47
N VAL A 210 4.53 -17.97 -12.16
CA VAL A 210 3.39 -18.05 -11.25
C VAL A 210 2.61 -16.73 -11.24
N LYS A 211 3.29 -15.59 -11.13
CA LYS A 211 2.64 -14.27 -11.17
C LYS A 211 1.94 -13.99 -12.49
N THR A 212 2.51 -14.41 -13.63
CA THR A 212 1.84 -14.28 -14.94
C THR A 212 0.55 -15.08 -14.99
N GLY A 213 0.56 -16.34 -14.52
CA GLY A 213 -0.64 -17.18 -14.49
C GLY A 213 -1.72 -16.61 -13.57
N TYR A 214 -1.33 -16.23 -12.36
CA TYR A 214 -2.26 -15.68 -11.36
C TYR A 214 -2.84 -14.33 -11.78
N ALA A 215 -2.01 -13.43 -12.31
CA ALA A 215 -2.42 -12.14 -12.84
C ALA A 215 -3.48 -12.27 -13.94
N LYS A 216 -3.32 -13.22 -14.87
CA LYS A 216 -4.32 -13.48 -15.91
C LYS A 216 -5.65 -13.98 -15.34
N LEU A 217 -5.60 -14.88 -14.36
CA LEU A 217 -6.79 -15.42 -13.71
C LEU A 217 -7.59 -14.30 -13.02
N ILE A 218 -6.89 -13.46 -12.24
CA ILE A 218 -7.51 -12.33 -11.54
C ILE A 218 -7.99 -11.28 -12.54
N GLY A 219 -7.17 -10.88 -13.52
CA GLY A 219 -7.57 -9.89 -14.52
C GLY A 219 -8.84 -10.29 -15.28
N ALA A 220 -9.00 -11.57 -15.62
CA ALA A 220 -10.22 -12.08 -16.25
C ALA A 220 -11.43 -12.05 -15.30
N ALA A 221 -11.24 -12.41 -14.03
CA ALA A 221 -12.30 -12.39 -13.02
C ALA A 221 -12.74 -10.96 -12.65
N SER A 222 -11.78 -10.06 -12.42
CA SER A 222 -12.02 -8.66 -12.07
C SER A 222 -12.74 -7.92 -13.20
N GLY A 223 -12.30 -8.08 -14.45
CA GLY A 223 -12.97 -7.45 -15.60
C GLY A 223 -14.42 -7.93 -15.83
N ALA A 224 -14.79 -9.10 -15.30
CA ALA A 224 -16.11 -9.70 -15.45
C ALA A 224 -17.06 -9.44 -14.26
N SER A 225 -16.56 -9.05 -13.08
CA SER A 225 -17.36 -9.05 -11.84
C SER A 225 -17.14 -7.87 -10.89
N LEU A 226 -16.05 -7.10 -11.06
CA LEU A 226 -15.70 -5.99 -10.19
C LEU A 226 -15.57 -4.75 -11.07
N GLY A 227 -16.50 -3.79 -10.95
CA GLY A 227 -16.42 -2.52 -11.67
C GLY A 227 -15.02 -1.91 -11.56
N ARG A 228 -14.54 -1.27 -12.62
CA ARG A 228 -13.22 -0.62 -12.63
C ARG A 228 -13.12 0.35 -11.45
N ASP A 229 -11.97 0.33 -10.76
CA ASP A 229 -11.64 1.32 -9.74
C ASP A 229 -11.94 2.74 -10.23
N GLU A 230 -12.69 3.50 -9.42
CA GLU A 230 -12.92 4.92 -9.66
C GLU A 230 -11.57 5.65 -9.62
N ARG A 231 -11.20 6.31 -10.71
CA ARG A 231 -9.91 7.01 -10.85
C ARG A 231 -9.98 8.49 -10.48
N MET A 232 -11.18 8.99 -10.23
CA MET A 232 -11.45 10.40 -9.92
C MET A 232 -12.19 10.48 -8.58
N LEU A 233 -11.83 11.43 -7.73
CA LEU A 233 -12.55 11.76 -6.51
C LEU A 233 -13.06 13.20 -6.58
N ARG A 234 -13.95 13.54 -5.65
CA ARG A 234 -14.43 14.91 -5.49
C ARG A 234 -14.13 15.40 -4.09
N PHE A 235 -13.70 16.64 -3.98
CA PHE A 235 -13.46 17.31 -2.70
C PHE A 235 -13.99 18.74 -2.74
N ILE A 236 -14.22 19.31 -1.56
CA ILE A 236 -14.66 20.70 -1.42
C ILE A 236 -13.50 21.52 -0.89
N ALA A 237 -13.24 22.63 -1.57
CA ALA A 237 -12.25 23.61 -1.17
C ALA A 237 -12.86 25.01 -1.12
N GLN A 238 -12.37 25.82 -0.18
CA GLN A 238 -12.60 27.26 -0.17
C GLN A 238 -11.51 27.92 -1.01
N ALA A 239 -11.89 28.40 -2.18
CA ALA A 239 -10.98 28.97 -3.16
C ALA A 239 -11.67 30.08 -3.97
N ARG A 240 -10.89 31.05 -4.44
CA ARG A 240 -11.37 32.06 -5.41
C ARG A 240 -11.59 31.42 -6.78
N PRO A 241 -12.49 31.95 -7.62
CA PRO A 241 -12.66 31.46 -9.00
C PRO A 241 -11.31 31.38 -9.75
N GLY A 242 -11.06 30.27 -10.44
CA GLY A 242 -9.83 30.05 -11.21
C GLY A 242 -8.57 29.86 -10.35
N GLN A 243 -8.67 29.81 -9.02
CA GLN A 243 -7.49 29.64 -8.15
C GLN A 243 -6.93 28.21 -8.21
N LEU A 244 -7.79 27.20 -8.24
CA LEU A 244 -7.39 25.80 -8.22
C LEU A 244 -6.74 25.40 -9.55
N GLU A 245 -7.35 25.78 -10.67
CA GLU A 245 -6.88 25.51 -12.02
C GLU A 245 -5.51 26.16 -12.31
N ARG A 246 -5.23 27.30 -11.67
CA ARG A 246 -3.91 27.96 -11.71
C ARG A 246 -2.84 27.22 -10.90
N ILE A 247 -3.22 26.48 -9.87
CA ILE A 247 -2.30 25.65 -9.08
C ILE A 247 -1.96 24.37 -9.86
N ASP A 248 -2.97 23.71 -10.42
CA ASP A 248 -2.80 22.55 -11.30
C ASP A 248 -4.04 22.39 -12.21
N ARG A 249 -3.82 22.12 -13.50
CA ARG A 249 -4.91 21.95 -14.49
C ARG A 249 -5.74 20.69 -14.28
N ARG A 250 -5.27 19.75 -13.46
CA ARG A 250 -6.02 18.53 -13.09
C ARG A 250 -7.15 18.80 -12.08
N PHE A 251 -7.19 19.97 -11.46
CA PHE A 251 -8.34 20.38 -10.65
C PHE A 251 -9.46 20.88 -11.56
N LEU A 252 -10.57 20.15 -11.59
CA LEU A 252 -11.74 20.51 -12.40
C LEU A 252 -12.85 20.99 -11.48
N SER A 253 -13.17 22.29 -11.54
CA SER A 253 -14.33 22.83 -10.83
C SER A 253 -15.63 22.29 -11.44
N VAL A 254 -16.37 21.46 -10.70
CA VAL A 254 -17.61 20.81 -11.16
C VAL A 254 -18.88 21.41 -10.53
N GLY A 255 -18.73 22.32 -9.57
CA GLY A 255 -19.86 23.01 -8.96
C GLY A 255 -19.48 23.97 -7.86
N LYS A 256 -20.48 24.68 -7.31
CA LYS A 256 -20.34 25.53 -6.13
C LYS A 256 -21.06 24.90 -4.94
N VAL A 257 -20.52 25.10 -3.75
CA VAL A 257 -21.10 24.62 -2.48
C VAL A 257 -21.16 25.78 -1.49
N GLY A 258 -22.37 26.20 -1.12
CA GLY A 258 -22.57 27.38 -0.28
C GLY A 258 -22.05 28.67 -0.94
N SER A 259 -21.63 29.64 -0.12
CA SER A 259 -21.17 30.95 -0.60
C SER A 259 -19.73 30.95 -1.13
N ASN A 260 -18.84 30.18 -0.52
CA ASN A 260 -17.38 30.22 -0.79
C ASN A 260 -16.76 28.85 -1.10
N GLY A 261 -17.54 27.77 -1.13
CA GLY A 261 -17.05 26.44 -1.45
C GLY A 261 -17.11 26.15 -2.95
N VAL A 262 -16.10 25.47 -3.45
CA VAL A 262 -16.05 24.92 -4.81
C VAL A 262 -15.98 23.40 -4.69
N LEU A 263 -16.84 22.72 -5.44
CA LEU A 263 -16.75 21.27 -5.62
C LEU A 263 -15.77 21.00 -6.76
N VAL A 264 -14.77 20.17 -6.48
CA VAL A 264 -13.62 19.97 -7.35
C VAL A 264 -13.46 18.49 -7.61
N GLU A 265 -13.34 18.11 -8.86
CA GLU A 265 -12.92 16.78 -9.27
C GLU A 265 -11.42 16.73 -9.52
N ALA A 266 -10.76 15.64 -9.09
CA ALA A 266 -9.33 15.43 -9.27
C ALA A 266 -8.99 13.93 -9.41
N PRO A 267 -7.86 13.57 -10.06
CA PRO A 267 -7.34 12.21 -10.06
C PRO A 267 -7.10 11.68 -8.64
N ARG A 268 -7.36 10.38 -8.42
CA ARG A 268 -7.15 9.66 -7.16
C ARG A 268 -5.71 9.17 -6.98
N TYR A 269 -5.46 8.44 -5.89
CA TYR A 269 -4.19 7.76 -5.59
C TYR A 269 -2.99 8.71 -5.46
N ALA A 270 -1.81 8.31 -5.93
CA ALA A 270 -0.58 9.08 -5.70
C ALA A 270 -0.64 10.48 -6.35
N GLN A 271 -1.35 10.62 -7.47
CA GLN A 271 -1.65 11.92 -8.07
C GLN A 271 -2.42 12.85 -7.15
N PHE A 272 -3.41 12.35 -6.40
CA PHE A 272 -4.13 13.21 -5.45
C PHE A 272 -3.22 13.72 -4.34
N THR A 273 -2.35 12.85 -3.81
CA THR A 273 -1.34 13.24 -2.82
C THR A 273 -0.43 14.34 -3.38
N GLU A 274 0.08 14.17 -4.61
CA GLU A 274 0.90 15.19 -5.30
C GLU A 274 0.17 16.54 -5.43
N LEU A 275 -1.12 16.49 -5.79
CA LEU A 275 -1.99 17.66 -5.92
C LEU A 275 -2.21 18.38 -4.57
N LEU A 276 -2.44 17.64 -3.50
CA LEU A 276 -2.53 18.19 -2.14
C LEU A 276 -1.21 18.82 -1.68
N MET A 277 -0.07 18.27 -2.07
CA MET A 277 1.24 18.89 -1.82
C MET A 277 1.35 20.27 -2.50
N LYS A 278 0.83 20.43 -3.72
CA LYS A 278 0.76 21.74 -4.41
C LYS A 278 -0.21 22.69 -3.69
N LEU A 279 -1.41 22.22 -3.33
CA LEU A 279 -2.39 23.01 -2.58
C LEU A 279 -1.86 23.48 -1.22
N SER A 280 -1.02 22.69 -0.55
CA SER A 280 -0.43 23.04 0.74
C SER A 280 0.40 24.34 0.72
N ARG A 281 0.83 24.78 -0.47
CA ARG A 281 1.61 26.02 -0.70
C ARG A 281 0.73 27.23 -1.00
N SER A 282 -0.59 27.07 -0.94
CA SER A 282 -1.58 28.10 -1.25
C SER A 282 -2.44 28.44 -0.01
N PRO A 283 -3.20 29.54 -0.01
CA PRO A 283 -4.14 29.86 1.06
C PRO A 283 -5.46 29.08 0.99
N VAL A 284 -5.58 28.11 0.08
CA VAL A 284 -6.78 27.26 -0.05
C VAL A 284 -7.00 26.48 1.25
N GLN A 285 -8.26 26.33 1.63
CA GLN A 285 -8.69 25.47 2.73
C GLN A 285 -9.55 24.33 2.20
N LEU A 286 -9.34 23.14 2.73
CA LEU A 286 -10.18 21.99 2.41
C LEU A 286 -11.30 21.90 3.44
N THR A 287 -12.48 21.48 2.99
CA THR A 287 -13.64 21.31 3.87
C THR A 287 -14.04 19.85 3.97
N GLU A 288 -13.97 19.11 2.86
CA GLU A 288 -14.50 17.77 2.74
C GLU A 288 -13.78 17.03 1.60
N ILE A 289 -13.53 15.73 1.74
CA ILE A 289 -12.98 14.87 0.69
C ILE A 289 -13.90 13.66 0.57
N SER A 290 -14.50 13.43 -0.60
CA SER A 290 -15.39 12.29 -0.86
C SER A 290 -16.52 12.13 0.18
N GLY A 291 -17.04 13.23 0.71
CA GLY A 291 -18.08 13.22 1.76
C GLY A 291 -17.56 13.20 3.20
N ASN A 292 -16.26 13.00 3.40
CA ASN A 292 -15.63 12.76 4.70
C ASN A 292 -14.96 14.01 5.27
N ASP A 293 -14.93 14.13 6.60
CA ASP A 293 -14.25 15.21 7.31
C ASP A 293 -13.07 14.76 8.17
N ASP A 294 -12.90 13.46 8.41
CA ASP A 294 -11.63 12.86 8.82
C ASP A 294 -10.88 12.26 7.64
N ILE A 295 -9.55 12.30 7.73
CA ILE A 295 -8.66 11.74 6.72
C ILE A 295 -7.44 11.12 7.39
N PHE A 296 -7.06 9.94 6.92
CA PHE A 296 -5.83 9.27 7.27
C PHE A 296 -4.72 9.64 6.29
N VAL A 297 -3.50 9.76 6.81
CA VAL A 297 -2.32 10.16 6.06
C VAL A 297 -1.12 9.38 6.54
N THR A 298 -0.29 8.92 5.62
CA THR A 298 1.04 8.40 5.93
C THR A 298 2.12 9.41 5.59
N ALA A 299 3.15 9.44 6.42
CA ALA A 299 4.30 10.30 6.22
C ALA A 299 5.59 9.61 6.62
N LEU A 300 6.66 9.90 5.89
CA LEU A 300 8.01 9.47 6.23
C LEU A 300 8.70 10.61 6.97
N VAL A 301 9.07 10.36 8.22
CA VAL A 301 9.62 11.39 9.11
C VAL A 301 10.86 10.87 9.86
N PRO A 302 11.76 11.76 10.32
CA PRO A 302 12.76 11.39 11.31
C PRO A 302 12.11 10.76 12.56
N ALA A 303 12.78 9.77 13.17
CA ALA A 303 12.23 8.98 14.27
C ALA A 303 11.81 9.78 15.52
N LYS A 304 12.34 11.00 15.68
CA LYS A 304 12.03 11.89 16.82
C LYS A 304 10.92 12.91 16.52
N THR A 305 10.37 12.92 15.32
CA THR A 305 9.30 13.85 14.94
C THR A 305 8.03 13.54 15.73
N LYS A 306 7.46 14.57 16.36
CA LYS A 306 6.17 14.47 17.07
C LYS A 306 5.02 14.82 16.13
N PRO A 307 3.86 14.16 16.26
CA PRO A 307 2.64 14.54 15.54
C PRO A 307 2.27 16.00 15.78
N ARG A 308 1.62 16.61 14.78
CA ARG A 308 1.06 17.96 14.93
C ARG A 308 -0.06 17.93 15.98
N LYS A 309 -0.16 18.98 16.81
CA LYS A 309 -1.30 19.12 17.73
C LYS A 309 -2.63 19.08 16.96
N GLY A 310 -3.61 18.36 17.51
CA GLY A 310 -4.91 18.17 16.86
C GLY A 310 -4.93 17.07 15.78
N SER A 311 -3.86 16.27 15.69
CA SER A 311 -3.83 15.05 14.88
C SER A 311 -3.54 13.85 15.77
N ALA A 312 -4.14 12.70 15.44
CA ALA A 312 -3.97 11.46 16.18
C ALA A 312 -3.01 10.55 15.44
N GLN A 313 -1.90 10.17 16.05
CA GLN A 313 -1.00 9.17 15.47
C GLN A 313 -1.57 7.77 15.74
N ILE A 314 -1.94 7.08 14.66
CA ILE A 314 -2.54 5.75 14.69
C ILE A 314 -1.48 4.66 14.69
N MET A 315 -0.39 4.87 13.94
CA MET A 315 0.69 3.90 13.84
C MET A 315 2.04 4.57 13.60
N ALA A 316 3.11 3.85 13.94
CA ALA A 316 4.47 4.21 13.60
C ALA A 316 5.28 2.94 13.33
N MET A 317 6.08 2.94 12.27
CA MET A 317 6.92 1.81 11.89
C MET A 317 8.30 2.29 11.39
N PRO A 318 9.40 1.78 11.94
CA PRO A 318 10.74 2.09 11.45
C PRO A 318 10.92 1.67 9.99
N LEU A 319 11.62 2.48 9.21
CA LEU A 319 11.98 2.13 7.83
C LEU A 319 13.27 1.31 7.84
N ALA A 320 13.17 0.03 7.48
CA ALA A 320 14.32 -0.88 7.49
C ALA A 320 15.44 -0.44 6.51
N ASP A 321 15.06 0.20 5.40
CA ASP A 321 15.96 0.68 4.37
C ASP A 321 16.41 2.15 4.56
N ARG A 322 15.94 2.82 5.61
CA ARG A 322 16.31 4.20 5.98
C ARG A 322 16.45 4.35 7.50
N PRO A 323 17.59 3.94 8.09
CA PRO A 323 17.82 4.02 9.53
C PRO A 323 17.61 5.45 10.10
N GLY A 324 17.00 5.55 11.28
CA GLY A 324 16.65 6.84 11.90
C GLY A 324 15.39 7.49 11.34
N TRP A 325 14.72 6.86 10.37
CA TRP A 325 13.43 7.27 9.84
C TRP A 325 12.33 6.26 10.16
N GLN A 326 11.11 6.75 10.16
CA GLN A 326 9.90 5.95 10.36
C GLN A 326 8.80 6.43 9.43
N ARG A 327 7.90 5.51 9.06
CA ARG A 327 6.57 5.85 8.57
C ARG A 327 5.65 6.03 9.76
N ILE A 328 4.93 7.14 9.80
CA ILE A 328 3.82 7.35 10.73
C ILE A 328 2.50 7.37 9.96
N GLY A 329 1.45 6.86 10.59
CA GLY A 329 0.07 7.01 10.15
C GLY A 329 -0.64 7.98 11.08
N VAL A 330 -1.24 9.03 10.53
CA VAL A 330 -1.85 10.12 11.28
C VAL A 330 -3.25 10.39 10.76
N SER A 331 -4.22 10.45 11.67
CA SER A 331 -5.57 10.94 11.40
C SER A 331 -5.69 12.41 11.75
N THR A 332 -6.37 13.16 10.89
CA THR A 332 -6.65 14.57 11.08
C THR A 332 -7.97 14.94 10.43
N LYS A 333 -8.58 16.03 10.91
CA LYS A 333 -9.69 16.65 10.18
C LYS A 333 -9.21 17.21 8.83
N VAL A 334 -10.05 17.14 7.80
CA VAL A 334 -9.79 17.62 6.44
C VAL A 334 -9.34 19.10 6.41
N PRO A 335 -9.96 20.04 7.16
CA PRO A 335 -9.48 21.42 7.26
C PRO A 335 -8.05 21.56 7.81
N ALA A 336 -7.60 20.59 8.61
CA ALA A 336 -6.27 20.55 9.18
C ALA A 336 -5.24 19.81 8.31
N LEU A 337 -5.66 19.20 7.18
CA LEU A 337 -4.79 18.42 6.30
C LEU A 337 -3.66 19.26 5.68
N LEU A 338 -3.99 20.36 4.98
CA LEU A 338 -2.95 21.20 4.37
C LEU A 338 -1.98 21.81 5.42
N PRO A 339 -2.45 22.28 6.60
CA PRO A 339 -1.58 22.60 7.73
C PRO A 339 -0.68 21.44 8.20
N LEU A 340 -1.20 20.21 8.29
CA LEU A 340 -0.42 19.02 8.65
C LEU A 340 0.70 18.76 7.63
N ILE A 341 0.38 18.82 6.33
CA ILE A 341 1.36 18.67 5.25
C ILE A 341 2.51 19.68 5.39
N ARG A 342 2.19 20.96 5.64
CA ARG A 342 3.21 22.00 5.87
C ARG A 342 4.08 21.70 7.09
N SER A 343 3.47 21.23 8.19
CA SER A 343 4.18 20.88 9.42
C SER A 343 5.15 19.72 9.23
N ILE A 344 4.74 18.66 8.52
CA ILE A 344 5.58 17.50 8.22
C ILE A 344 6.78 17.93 7.38
N ARG A 345 6.56 18.74 6.33
CA ARG A 345 7.65 19.28 5.51
C ARG A 345 8.61 20.15 6.30
N ALA A 346 8.10 20.99 7.21
CA ALA A 346 8.93 21.83 8.06
C ALA A 346 9.80 21.00 9.03
N SER A 347 9.38 19.79 9.39
CA SER A 347 10.20 18.85 10.19
C SER A 347 11.27 18.09 9.40
N GLY A 348 11.39 18.36 8.09
CA GLY A 348 12.27 17.60 7.18
C GLY A 348 11.67 16.28 6.69
N GLY A 349 10.43 15.97 7.08
CA GLY A 349 9.70 14.80 6.59
C GLY A 349 8.97 15.04 5.28
N GLU A 350 8.36 13.99 4.76
CA GLU A 350 7.58 13.99 3.52
C GLU A 350 6.26 13.25 3.71
N ILE A 351 5.21 13.74 3.05
CA ILE A 351 3.94 13.02 2.96
C ILE A 351 4.15 11.87 1.98
N GLU A 352 3.74 10.68 2.40
CA GLU A 352 3.81 9.49 1.58
C GLU A 352 2.48 9.30 0.83
N HIS A 353 1.35 9.35 1.54
CA HIS A 353 0.03 9.18 0.93
C HIS A 353 -1.10 9.79 1.75
N VAL A 354 -2.14 10.27 1.08
CA VAL A 354 -3.41 10.69 1.66
C VAL A 354 -4.50 9.74 1.18
N TYR A 355 -5.23 9.13 2.11
CA TYR A 355 -6.17 8.03 1.83
C TYR A 355 -7.61 8.54 1.82
N ASP A 356 -8.44 8.11 0.87
CA ASP A 356 -9.81 8.64 0.66
C ASP A 356 -10.95 7.60 0.67
#